data_AF-A0A972IVW3-F1
#
_entry.id   AF-A0A972IVW3-F1
#
_cell.length_a   1.000
_cell.length_b   1.000
_cell.length_c   1.000
_cell.angle_alpha   90.00
_cell.angle_beta   90.00
_cell.angle_gamma   90.00
#
_symmetry.space_group_name_H-M   'P 1'
#
loop_
_entity.id
_entity.type
_entity.pdbx_description
1 polymer ?
#
loop_
_entity_poly.entity_id
_entity_poly.type
_entity_poly.pdbx_seq_one_letter_code
_entity_poly.pdbx_strand_id
1 'polypeptide(L)'
;MNKNDLPKSIKKNNEKRAFQLAVRYLSFRPRTEQEMCTYLTRKGYENAVIDKVLEKLLYYEYLDDKQYAINYISSAIGAQKKSSDIVKSELIRKGISMEIIEDHIPMFPYEIDLEIAKKISSKYFYQKSDLPYRQLKSRLSQLLVRRRFSREIINDCLNYLEQDKKVQSILASNKEQYLLQATELAEKYLSKYSKRENNPYLLQQKVKHALYRKGYDMDIINSAVENVLNKS
;
A
#
# COMPACT_ATOMS: atom_id res chain seq x y z
N MET A 1 33.27 31.45 22.64
CA MET A 1 34.28 30.94 21.68
C MET A 1 33.56 30.48 20.43
N ASN A 2 33.93 31.05 19.28
CA ASN A 2 33.38 30.64 17.99
C ASN A 2 33.95 29.26 17.64
N LYS A 3 33.11 28.27 17.34
CA LYS A 3 33.56 26.88 17.08
C LYS A 3 34.50 26.76 15.87
N ASN A 4 34.51 27.78 15.00
CA ASN A 4 35.40 27.85 13.84
C ASN A 4 36.89 27.96 14.19
N ASP A 5 37.24 28.36 15.42
CA ASP A 5 38.63 28.62 15.86
C ASP A 5 39.32 27.40 16.51
N LEU A 6 38.78 26.20 16.35
CA LEU A 6 39.40 24.97 16.90
C LEU A 6 40.78 24.69 16.25
N PRO A 7 41.81 24.33 17.05
CA PRO A 7 43.13 23.94 16.54
C PRO A 7 43.07 22.80 15.52
N LYS A 8 43.93 22.86 14.48
CA LYS A 8 44.02 21.83 13.42
C LYS A 8 44.13 20.40 13.95
N SER A 9 44.83 20.19 15.07
CA SER A 9 44.99 18.87 15.72
C SER A 9 43.67 18.30 16.26
N ILE A 10 42.80 19.15 16.81
CA ILE A 10 41.50 18.76 17.37
C ILE A 10 40.51 18.42 16.25
N LYS A 11 40.47 19.21 15.17
CA LYS A 11 39.63 18.93 13.99
C LYS A 11 39.99 17.57 13.37
N LYS A 12 41.29 17.31 13.15
CA LYS A 12 41.78 16.02 12.61
C LYS A 12 41.47 14.82 13.52
N ASN A 13 41.47 15.01 14.85
CA ASN A 13 41.09 13.97 15.80
C ASN A 13 39.58 13.67 15.77
N ASN A 14 38.75 14.71 15.63
CA ASN A 14 37.30 14.56 15.49
C ASN A 14 36.91 13.82 14.21
N GLU A 15 37.53 14.14 13.07
CA GLU A 15 37.35 13.39 11.82
C GLU A 15 37.68 11.91 11.97
N LYS A 16 38.81 11.58 12.61
CA LYS A 16 39.22 10.17 12.81
C LYS A 16 38.21 9.41 13.67
N ARG A 17 37.75 10.02 14.77
CA ARG A 17 36.74 9.42 15.67
C ARG A 17 35.39 9.26 14.96
N ALA A 18 34.95 10.27 14.22
CA ALA A 18 33.71 10.23 13.44
C ALA A 18 33.76 9.14 12.37
N PHE A 19 34.87 9.02 11.64
CA PHE A 19 35.08 7.97 10.65
C PHE A 19 35.02 6.56 11.27
N GLN A 20 35.70 6.33 12.41
CA GLN A 20 35.63 5.05 13.12
C GLN A 20 34.20 4.71 13.57
N LEU A 21 33.44 5.70 14.05
CA LEU A 21 32.03 5.52 14.40
C LEU A 21 31.16 5.22 13.19
N ALA A 22 31.44 5.83 12.04
CA ALA A 22 30.73 5.60 10.79
C ALA A 22 30.99 4.18 10.25
N VAL A 23 32.25 3.75 10.20
CA VAL A 23 32.62 2.38 9.80
C VAL A 23 31.95 1.34 10.70
N ARG A 24 31.97 1.55 12.02
CA ARG A 24 31.24 0.69 12.96
C ARG A 24 29.73 0.72 12.72
N TYR A 25 29.15 1.84 12.30
CA TYR A 25 27.73 1.94 12.01
C TYR A 25 27.33 1.16 10.74
N LEU A 26 28.21 1.16 9.74
CA LEU A 26 28.07 0.41 8.48
C LEU A 26 28.21 -1.10 8.68
N SER A 27 29.05 -1.55 9.64
CA SER A 27 29.27 -2.98 9.87
C SER A 27 28.02 -3.75 10.32
N PHE A 28 26.98 -3.06 10.80
CA PHE A 28 25.72 -3.72 11.19
C PHE A 28 24.78 -3.96 10.00
N ARG A 29 24.73 -3.01 9.06
CA ARG A 29 23.94 -3.10 7.81
C ARG A 29 24.30 -1.94 6.88
N PRO A 30 24.06 -2.08 5.55
CA PRO A 30 24.20 -0.98 4.61
C PRO A 30 23.40 0.26 5.02
N ARG A 31 23.94 1.44 4.72
CA ARG A 31 23.35 2.76 5.02
C ARG A 31 23.40 3.63 3.77
N THR A 32 22.47 4.56 3.70
CA THR A 32 22.54 5.65 2.73
C THR A 32 23.40 6.80 3.26
N GLU A 33 23.83 7.69 2.37
CA GLU A 33 24.53 8.92 2.73
C GLU A 33 23.71 9.76 3.72
N GLN A 34 22.40 9.92 3.48
CA GLN A 34 21.49 10.66 4.35
C GLN A 34 21.36 10.01 5.74
N GLU A 35 21.27 8.67 5.81
CA GLU A 35 21.25 7.94 7.07
C GLU A 35 22.56 8.14 7.84
N MET A 36 23.71 8.16 7.15
CA MET A 36 25.02 8.41 7.75
C MET A 36 25.16 9.85 8.27
N CYS A 37 24.77 10.84 7.47
CA CYS A 37 24.75 12.24 7.86
C CYS A 37 23.88 12.46 9.11
N THR A 38 22.66 11.91 9.11
CA THR A 38 21.74 11.97 10.25
C THR A 38 22.34 11.32 11.50
N TYR A 39 23.01 10.18 11.34
CA TYR A 39 23.65 9.47 12.43
C TYR A 39 24.78 10.29 13.07
N LEU A 40 25.71 10.83 12.26
CA LEU A 40 26.84 11.60 12.77
C LEU A 40 26.40 12.94 13.38
N THR A 41 25.37 13.58 12.81
CA THR A 41 24.75 14.79 13.39
C THR A 41 24.22 14.50 14.79
N ARG A 42 23.50 13.39 14.98
CA ARG A 42 23.00 12.96 16.30
C ARG A 42 24.11 12.61 17.28
N LYS A 43 25.32 12.30 16.80
CA LYS A 43 26.52 12.10 17.64
C LYS A 43 27.24 13.40 17.99
N GLY A 44 26.75 14.54 17.52
CA GLY A 44 27.27 15.87 17.88
C GLY A 44 28.41 16.35 16.99
N TYR A 45 28.64 15.70 15.84
CA TYR A 45 29.62 16.19 14.87
C TYR A 45 29.07 17.35 14.04
N GLU A 46 29.94 18.29 13.70
CA GLU A 46 29.61 19.45 12.86
C GLU A 46 29.64 19.07 11.37
N ASN A 47 28.88 19.79 10.54
CA ASN A 47 28.75 19.51 9.11
C ASN A 47 30.11 19.39 8.40
N ALA A 48 31.06 20.29 8.68
CA ALA A 48 32.40 20.21 8.09
C ALA A 48 33.14 18.89 8.37
N VAL A 49 32.94 18.29 9.56
CA VAL A 49 33.50 16.97 9.90
C VAL A 49 32.72 15.86 9.19
N ILE A 50 31.39 15.97 9.14
CA ILE A 50 30.51 15.01 8.47
C ILE A 50 30.84 14.94 6.98
N ASP A 51 30.97 16.07 6.30
CA ASP A 51 31.29 16.15 4.87
C ASP A 51 32.63 15.47 4.57
N LYS A 52 33.65 15.70 5.41
CA LYS A 52 34.96 15.04 5.29
C LYS A 52 34.91 13.53 5.55
N VAL A 53 34.01 13.08 6.43
CA VAL A 53 33.79 11.66 6.67
C VAL A 53 33.04 11.02 5.50
N LEU A 54 31.99 11.66 4.99
CA LEU A 54 31.25 11.18 3.82
C LEU A 54 32.15 11.06 2.59
N GLU A 55 32.96 12.10 2.31
CA GLU A 55 33.95 12.08 1.22
C GLU A 55 34.88 10.86 1.31
N LYS A 56 35.38 10.54 2.51
CA LYS A 56 36.22 9.35 2.73
C LYS A 56 35.44 8.04 2.56
N LEU A 57 34.22 7.97 3.08
CA LEU A 57 33.39 6.76 2.98
C LEU A 57 33.02 6.45 1.53
N LEU A 58 32.72 7.48 0.74
CA LEU A 58 32.47 7.36 -0.71
C LEU A 58 33.75 6.97 -1.46
N TYR A 59 34.88 7.60 -1.14
CA TYR A 59 36.17 7.28 -1.74
C TYR A 59 36.61 5.82 -1.49
N TYR A 60 36.32 5.28 -0.30
CA TYR A 60 36.58 3.87 0.03
C TYR A 60 35.44 2.92 -0.37
N GLU A 61 34.41 3.40 -1.07
CA GLU A 61 33.23 2.62 -1.50
C GLU A 61 32.48 1.96 -0.33
N TYR A 62 32.59 2.53 0.87
CA TYR A 62 31.85 2.08 2.06
C TYR A 62 30.40 2.59 2.06
N LEU A 63 30.14 3.66 1.32
CA LEU A 63 28.82 4.16 0.99
C LEU A 63 28.65 4.15 -0.52
N ASP A 64 27.48 3.69 -0.97
CA ASP A 64 27.06 3.71 -2.36
C ASP A 64 25.53 3.71 -2.40
N ASP A 65 24.95 4.90 -2.58
CA ASP A 65 23.49 5.09 -2.63
C ASP A 65 22.87 4.40 -3.87
N LYS A 66 23.63 4.28 -4.97
CA LYS A 66 23.20 3.57 -6.17
C LYS A 66 23.08 2.07 -5.89
N GLN A 67 24.13 1.46 -5.36
CA GLN A 67 24.12 0.05 -5.00
C GLN A 67 23.09 -0.24 -3.90
N TYR A 68 22.90 0.69 -2.96
CA TYR A 68 21.84 0.61 -1.96
C TYR A 68 20.46 0.52 -2.62
N ALA A 69 20.16 1.42 -3.57
CA ALA A 69 18.87 1.46 -4.26
C ALA A 69 18.60 0.17 -5.04
N ILE A 70 19.59 -0.31 -5.80
CA ILE A 70 19.52 -1.58 -6.56
C ILE A 70 19.20 -2.76 -5.62
N ASN A 71 19.93 -2.88 -4.52
CA ASN A 71 19.71 -3.94 -3.53
C ASN A 71 18.33 -3.85 -2.88
N TYR A 72 17.88 -2.63 -2.58
CA TYR A 72 16.57 -2.39 -1.98
C TYR A 72 15.42 -2.77 -2.91
N ILE A 73 15.50 -2.36 -4.18
CA ILE A 73 14.52 -2.70 -5.22
C ILE A 73 14.48 -4.21 -5.43
N SER A 74 15.65 -4.85 -5.57
CA SER A 74 15.77 -6.30 -5.78
C SER A 74 15.19 -7.09 -4.61
N SER A 75 15.46 -6.66 -3.37
CA SER A 75 14.88 -7.24 -2.17
C SER A 75 13.35 -7.07 -2.12
N ALA A 76 12.83 -5.91 -2.52
CA ALA A 76 11.39 -5.66 -2.56
C ALA A 76 10.68 -6.52 -3.61
N ILE A 77 11.28 -6.70 -4.79
CA ILE A 77 10.81 -7.61 -5.83
C ILE A 77 10.76 -9.04 -5.30
N GLY A 78 11.85 -9.54 -4.70
CA GLY A 78 11.90 -10.89 -4.14
C GLY A 78 10.89 -11.11 -3.01
N ALA A 79 10.63 -10.08 -2.19
CA ALA A 79 9.68 -10.16 -1.09
C ALA A 79 8.21 -10.15 -1.55
N GLN A 80 7.90 -9.58 -2.72
CA GLN A 80 6.55 -9.53 -3.31
C GLN A 80 5.47 -8.97 -2.36
N LYS A 81 5.80 -7.92 -1.60
CA LYS A 81 4.92 -7.37 -0.54
C LYS A 81 4.51 -5.91 -0.75
N LYS A 82 5.22 -5.18 -1.60
CA LYS A 82 5.10 -3.73 -1.79
C LYS A 82 4.98 -3.42 -3.28
N SER A 83 4.28 -2.35 -3.63
CA SER A 83 4.29 -1.84 -4.99
C SER A 83 5.60 -1.10 -5.30
N SER A 84 5.93 -0.97 -6.58
CA SER A 84 7.03 -0.14 -7.07
C SER A 84 6.97 1.29 -6.50
N ASP A 85 5.77 1.86 -6.43
CA ASP A 85 5.47 3.20 -5.92
C ASP A 85 5.79 3.38 -4.42
N ILE A 86 5.49 2.36 -3.62
CA ILE A 86 5.89 2.32 -2.20
C ILE A 86 7.41 2.26 -2.10
N VAL A 87 8.05 1.43 -2.92
CA VAL A 87 9.52 1.27 -2.93
C VAL A 87 10.21 2.58 -3.30
N LYS A 88 9.78 3.27 -4.37
CA LYS A 88 10.25 4.61 -4.74
C LYS A 88 10.17 5.56 -3.54
N SER A 89 9.02 5.60 -2.88
CA SER A 89 8.79 6.52 -1.76
C SER A 89 9.61 6.19 -0.51
N GLU A 90 9.91 4.92 -0.29
CA GLU A 90 10.81 4.48 0.78
C GLU A 90 12.26 4.88 0.50
N LEU A 91 12.72 4.79 -0.75
CA LEU A 91 14.04 5.26 -1.16
C LEU A 91 14.17 6.78 -1.03
N ILE A 92 13.16 7.55 -1.44
CA ILE A 92 13.13 9.01 -1.24
C ILE A 92 13.24 9.35 0.26
N ARG A 93 12.47 8.69 1.13
CA ARG A 93 12.55 8.90 2.58
C ARG A 93 13.90 8.51 3.18
N LYS A 94 14.66 7.66 2.49
CA LYS A 94 16.03 7.27 2.85
C LYS A 94 17.08 8.21 2.29
N GLY A 95 16.67 9.25 1.56
CA GLY A 95 17.54 10.28 1.00
C GLY A 95 18.19 9.89 -0.33
N ILE A 96 17.76 8.79 -0.97
CA ILE A 96 18.25 8.46 -2.31
C ILE A 96 17.70 9.49 -3.30
N SER A 97 18.58 10.00 -4.18
CA SER A 97 18.21 10.99 -5.18
C SER A 97 17.19 10.44 -6.17
N MET A 98 16.36 11.33 -6.72
CA MET A 98 15.35 10.94 -7.71
C MET A 98 15.99 10.36 -8.98
N GLU A 99 17.18 10.86 -9.36
CA GLU A 99 17.98 10.37 -10.49
C GLU A 99 18.33 8.89 -10.32
N ILE A 100 18.94 8.50 -9.20
CA ILE A 100 19.27 7.11 -8.90
C ILE A 100 18.01 6.22 -8.90
N ILE A 101 16.90 6.74 -8.37
CA ILE A 101 15.64 6.00 -8.32
C ILE A 101 15.10 5.75 -9.73
N GLU A 102 15.03 6.76 -10.59
CA GLU A 102 14.48 6.62 -11.93
C GLU A 102 15.39 5.77 -12.84
N ASP A 103 16.71 5.81 -12.64
CA ASP A 103 17.64 4.95 -13.38
C ASP A 103 17.48 3.46 -13.07
N HIS A 104 17.04 3.13 -11.84
CA HIS A 104 17.02 1.74 -11.36
C HIS A 104 15.63 1.17 -11.11
N ILE A 105 14.59 1.98 -10.98
CA ILE A 105 13.23 1.47 -10.84
C ILE A 105 12.73 0.63 -12.04
N PRO A 106 13.23 0.75 -13.29
CA PRO A 106 12.81 -0.14 -14.37
C PRO A 106 13.06 -1.64 -14.08
N MET A 107 13.92 -1.97 -13.11
CA MET A 107 14.06 -3.35 -12.58
C MET A 107 12.77 -3.90 -11.97
N PHE A 108 11.85 -3.03 -11.56
CA PHE A 108 10.54 -3.35 -11.00
C PHE A 108 9.44 -2.95 -12.00
N PRO A 109 9.27 -3.72 -13.10
CA PRO A 109 8.33 -3.37 -14.15
C PRO A 109 6.88 -3.65 -13.74
N TYR A 110 5.98 -3.18 -14.60
CA TYR A 110 4.53 -3.27 -14.45
C TYR A 110 4.06 -4.69 -14.12
N GLU A 111 4.62 -5.70 -14.77
CA GLU A 111 4.21 -7.10 -14.64
C GLU A 111 4.45 -7.64 -13.22
N ILE A 112 5.55 -7.26 -12.59
CA ILE A 112 5.84 -7.66 -11.20
C ILE A 112 4.81 -7.02 -10.26
N ASP A 113 4.53 -5.74 -10.48
CA ASP A 113 3.57 -4.98 -9.69
C ASP A 113 2.15 -5.56 -9.82
N LEU A 114 1.76 -5.92 -11.05
CA LEU A 114 0.50 -6.59 -11.35
C LEU A 114 0.41 -7.96 -10.67
N GLU A 115 1.46 -8.79 -10.72
CA GLU A 115 1.46 -10.11 -10.08
C GLU A 115 1.35 -10.03 -8.54
N ILE A 116 2.00 -9.05 -7.92
CA ILE A 116 1.84 -8.78 -6.49
C ILE A 116 0.40 -8.37 -6.19
N ALA A 117 -0.17 -7.45 -6.99
CA ALA A 117 -1.53 -6.97 -6.82
C ALA A 117 -2.58 -8.09 -7.02
N LYS A 118 -2.40 -8.98 -8.00
CA LYS A 118 -3.26 -10.16 -8.21
C LYS A 118 -3.24 -11.09 -7.00
N LYS A 119 -2.05 -11.41 -6.45
CA LYS A 119 -1.92 -12.24 -5.23
C LYS A 119 -2.66 -11.64 -4.04
N ILE A 120 -2.53 -10.33 -3.82
CA ILE A 120 -3.26 -9.61 -2.78
C ILE A 120 -4.77 -9.67 -3.04
N SER A 121 -5.18 -9.47 -4.30
CA SER A 121 -6.57 -9.44 -4.73
C SER A 121 -7.28 -10.78 -4.54
N SER A 122 -6.69 -11.88 -5.02
CA SER A 122 -7.24 -13.23 -4.84
C SER A 122 -7.33 -13.60 -3.37
N LYS A 123 -6.28 -13.31 -2.57
CA LYS A 123 -6.31 -13.57 -1.12
C LYS A 123 -7.42 -12.78 -0.43
N TYR A 124 -7.57 -11.49 -0.76
CA TYR A 124 -8.61 -10.65 -0.19
C TYR A 124 -10.00 -11.18 -0.54
N PHE A 125 -10.20 -11.60 -1.80
CA PHE A 125 -11.46 -12.18 -2.26
C PHE A 125 -11.82 -13.44 -1.46
N TYR A 126 -10.90 -14.40 -1.33
CA TYR A 126 -11.17 -15.65 -0.60
C TYR A 126 -11.47 -15.44 0.88
N GLN A 127 -10.90 -14.39 1.49
CA GLN A 127 -11.13 -14.07 2.91
C GLN A 127 -12.42 -13.29 3.17
N LYS A 128 -13.04 -12.72 2.12
CA LYS A 128 -14.17 -11.80 2.22
C LYS A 128 -15.30 -12.15 1.26
N SER A 129 -15.37 -13.42 0.85
CA SER A 129 -16.38 -13.92 -0.08
C SER A 129 -17.80 -13.89 0.49
N ASP A 130 -17.96 -13.69 1.80
CA ASP A 130 -19.23 -13.44 2.48
C ASP A 130 -19.87 -12.09 2.10
N LEU A 131 -19.08 -11.16 1.56
CA LEU A 131 -19.55 -9.86 1.11
C LEU A 131 -20.10 -9.91 -0.33
N PRO A 132 -21.11 -9.09 -0.65
CA PRO A 132 -21.57 -8.92 -2.03
C PRO A 132 -20.45 -8.47 -2.96
N TYR A 133 -20.46 -8.96 -4.20
CA TYR A 133 -19.33 -8.81 -5.11
C TYR A 133 -18.96 -7.35 -5.40
N ARG A 134 -19.94 -6.47 -5.61
CA ARG A 134 -19.68 -5.04 -5.87
C ARG A 134 -19.07 -4.35 -4.65
N GLN A 135 -19.51 -4.74 -3.45
CA GLN A 135 -18.92 -4.23 -2.21
C GLN A 135 -17.48 -4.72 -2.04
N LEU A 136 -17.22 -5.99 -2.37
CA LEU A 136 -15.89 -6.58 -2.33
C LEU A 136 -14.95 -5.85 -3.30
N LYS A 137 -15.36 -5.64 -4.56
CA LYS A 137 -14.61 -4.86 -5.55
C LYS A 137 -14.27 -3.46 -5.04
N SER A 138 -15.26 -2.73 -4.54
CA SER A 138 -15.05 -1.37 -4.02
C SER A 138 -14.01 -1.33 -2.89
N ARG A 139 -14.11 -2.26 -1.92
CA ARG A 139 -13.14 -2.36 -0.82
C ARG A 139 -11.77 -2.82 -1.28
N LEU A 140 -11.71 -3.72 -2.26
CA LEU A 140 -10.46 -4.17 -2.86
C LEU A 140 -9.75 -3.02 -3.58
N SER A 141 -10.46 -2.23 -4.39
CA SER A 141 -9.89 -1.03 -5.01
C SER A 141 -9.32 -0.07 -3.97
N GLN A 142 -10.05 0.20 -2.89
CA GLN A 142 -9.56 1.05 -1.79
C GLN A 142 -8.32 0.46 -1.09
N LEU A 143 -8.27 -0.86 -0.93
CA LEU A 143 -7.09 -1.54 -0.40
C LEU A 143 -5.88 -1.35 -1.32
N LEU A 144 -6.04 -1.57 -2.62
CA LEU A 144 -4.96 -1.44 -3.60
C LEU A 144 -4.50 0.03 -3.75
N VAL A 145 -5.41 1.01 -3.67
CA VAL A 145 -5.05 2.44 -3.60
C VAL A 145 -4.20 2.75 -2.37
N ARG A 146 -4.57 2.25 -1.18
CA ARG A 146 -3.74 2.43 0.04
C ARG A 146 -2.40 1.71 -0.05
N ARG A 147 -2.32 0.66 -0.86
CA ARG A 147 -1.09 -0.05 -1.22
C ARG A 147 -0.33 0.61 -2.39
N ARG A 148 -0.83 1.75 -2.88
CA ARG A 148 -0.26 2.57 -3.96
C ARG A 148 0.06 1.77 -5.23
N PHE A 149 -0.90 0.97 -5.66
CA PHE A 149 -0.90 0.46 -7.03
C PHE A 149 -1.50 1.52 -7.97
N SER A 150 -1.01 1.55 -9.22
CA SER A 150 -1.56 2.44 -10.23
C SER A 150 -3.02 2.08 -10.55
N ARG A 151 -3.76 3.03 -11.10
CA ARG A 151 -5.16 2.80 -11.51
C ARG A 151 -5.27 1.67 -12.55
N GLU A 152 -4.30 1.58 -13.44
CA GLU A 152 -4.22 0.53 -14.47
C GLU A 152 -4.08 -0.86 -13.84
N ILE A 153 -3.13 -1.06 -12.92
CA ILE A 153 -2.96 -2.32 -12.18
C ILE A 153 -4.24 -2.69 -11.43
N ILE A 154 -4.90 -1.70 -10.82
CA ILE A 154 -6.16 -1.94 -10.09
C ILE A 154 -7.24 -2.45 -11.03
N ASN A 155 -7.42 -1.81 -12.19
CA ASN A 155 -8.40 -2.24 -13.18
C ASN A 155 -8.08 -3.64 -13.71
N ASP A 156 -6.82 -3.92 -14.02
CA ASP A 156 -6.39 -5.24 -14.50
C ASP A 156 -6.58 -6.33 -13.46
N CYS A 157 -6.35 -6.03 -12.18
CA CYS A 157 -6.66 -6.95 -11.09
C CYS A 157 -8.16 -7.22 -10.97
N LEU A 158 -9.01 -6.21 -11.14
CA LEU A 158 -10.46 -6.39 -11.10
C LEU A 158 -10.95 -7.23 -12.29
N ASN A 159 -10.45 -6.95 -13.49
CA ASN A 159 -10.76 -7.72 -14.71
C ASN A 159 -10.28 -9.17 -14.58
N TYR A 160 -9.08 -9.38 -14.04
CA TYR A 160 -8.55 -10.70 -13.74
C TYR A 160 -9.47 -11.48 -12.78
N LEU A 161 -9.95 -10.85 -11.70
CA LEU A 161 -10.88 -11.50 -10.77
C LEU A 161 -12.24 -11.79 -11.40
N GLU A 162 -12.74 -10.94 -12.31
CA GLU A 162 -13.97 -11.21 -13.05
C GLU A 162 -13.87 -12.47 -13.92
N GLN A 163 -12.69 -12.76 -14.45
CA GLN A 163 -12.45 -13.90 -15.33
C GLN A 163 -12.03 -15.18 -14.58
N ASP A 164 -11.69 -15.07 -13.29
CA ASP A 164 -11.25 -16.19 -12.47
C ASP A 164 -12.41 -17.17 -12.19
N LYS A 165 -12.32 -18.39 -12.75
CA LYS A 165 -13.33 -19.45 -12.59
C LYS A 165 -13.62 -19.78 -11.13
N LYS A 166 -12.61 -19.71 -10.25
CA LYS A 166 -12.76 -20.00 -8.82
C LYS A 166 -13.48 -18.86 -8.11
N VAL A 167 -13.25 -17.63 -8.53
CA VAL A 167 -14.05 -16.47 -8.07
C VAL A 167 -15.51 -16.66 -8.47
N GLN A 168 -15.76 -16.98 -9.74
CA GLN A 168 -17.13 -17.19 -10.24
C GLN A 168 -17.84 -18.35 -9.53
N SER A 169 -17.16 -19.47 -9.28
CA SER A 169 -17.75 -20.59 -8.54
C SER A 169 -18.13 -20.20 -7.11
N ILE A 170 -17.28 -19.42 -6.42
CA ILE A 170 -17.56 -18.95 -5.05
C ILE A 170 -18.77 -17.99 -5.04
N LEU A 171 -18.84 -17.07 -5.99
CA LEU A 171 -19.96 -16.14 -6.10
C LEU A 171 -21.28 -16.88 -6.35
N ALA A 172 -21.26 -17.89 -7.21
CA ALA A 172 -22.43 -18.73 -7.47
C ALA A 172 -22.87 -19.50 -6.22
N SER A 173 -21.94 -20.13 -5.49
CA SER A 173 -22.25 -20.85 -4.25
C SER A 173 -22.78 -19.95 -3.13
N ASN A 174 -22.37 -18.68 -3.09
CA ASN A 174 -22.81 -17.73 -2.05
C ASN A 174 -24.12 -17.00 -2.40
N LYS A 175 -24.73 -17.26 -3.57
CA LYS A 175 -25.92 -16.53 -4.03
C LYS A 175 -27.09 -16.59 -3.04
N GLU A 176 -27.37 -17.78 -2.49
CA GLU A 176 -28.42 -17.96 -1.49
C GLU A 176 -28.13 -17.21 -0.19
N GLN A 177 -26.88 -17.25 0.27
CA GLN A 177 -26.44 -16.50 1.45
C GLN A 177 -26.59 -14.98 1.23
N TYR A 178 -26.23 -14.48 0.05
CA TYR A 178 -26.42 -13.07 -0.28
C TYR A 178 -27.89 -12.67 -0.30
N LEU A 179 -28.77 -13.52 -0.83
CA LEU A 179 -30.22 -13.31 -0.81
C LEU A 179 -30.76 -13.26 0.62
N LEU A 180 -30.32 -14.17 1.49
CA LEU A 180 -30.71 -14.18 2.91
C LEU A 180 -30.31 -12.86 3.59
N GLN A 181 -29.04 -12.47 3.49
CA GLN A 181 -28.54 -11.22 4.08
C GLN A 181 -29.24 -9.98 3.51
N ALA A 182 -29.50 -9.96 2.20
CA ALA A 182 -30.22 -8.87 1.54
C ALA A 182 -31.66 -8.78 2.05
N THR A 183 -32.33 -9.92 2.26
CA THR A 183 -33.70 -10.00 2.79
C THR A 183 -33.75 -9.46 4.22
N GLU A 184 -32.84 -9.88 5.10
CA GLU A 184 -32.74 -9.36 6.48
C GLU A 184 -32.49 -7.85 6.52
N LEU A 185 -31.64 -7.34 5.62
CA LEU A 185 -31.41 -5.90 5.49
C LEU A 185 -32.62 -5.17 4.92
N ALA A 186 -33.33 -5.78 3.97
CA ALA A 186 -34.55 -5.24 3.39
C ALA A 186 -35.63 -5.05 4.47
N GLU A 187 -35.85 -6.04 5.34
CA GLU A 187 -36.79 -5.97 6.48
C GLU A 187 -36.42 -4.79 7.42
N LYS A 188 -35.14 -4.68 7.79
CA LYS A 188 -34.63 -3.58 8.62
C LYS A 188 -34.84 -2.22 7.97
N TYR A 189 -34.56 -2.09 6.67
CA TYR A 189 -34.76 -0.84 5.95
C TYR A 189 -36.23 -0.49 5.75
N LEU A 190 -37.08 -1.48 5.49
CA LEU A 190 -38.52 -1.30 5.35
C LEU A 190 -39.12 -0.75 6.64
N SER A 191 -38.84 -1.40 7.78
CA SER A 191 -39.27 -0.95 9.11
C SER A 191 -38.77 0.46 9.45
N LYS A 192 -37.57 0.82 9.01
CA LYS A 192 -37.00 2.15 9.23
C LYS A 192 -37.68 3.22 8.38
N TYR A 193 -37.90 2.95 7.09
CA TYR A 193 -38.38 3.94 6.13
C TYR A 193 -39.89 4.12 6.15
N SER A 194 -40.67 3.08 6.51
CA SER A 194 -42.13 3.16 6.64
C SER A 194 -42.59 4.21 7.66
N LYS A 195 -41.75 4.50 8.67
CA LYS A 195 -41.98 5.56 9.67
C LYS A 195 -42.06 6.98 9.09
N ARG A 196 -41.55 7.18 7.87
CA ARG A 196 -41.39 8.51 7.24
C ARG A 196 -41.91 8.56 5.81
N GLU A 197 -42.34 7.43 5.26
CA GLU A 197 -42.77 7.28 3.86
C GLU A 197 -43.98 6.37 3.81
N ASN A 198 -45.11 6.95 3.42
CA ASN A 198 -46.39 6.24 3.34
C ASN A 198 -46.66 5.71 1.93
N ASN A 199 -45.96 6.20 0.90
CA ASN A 199 -46.15 5.72 -0.46
C ASN A 199 -45.41 4.38 -0.65
N PRO A 200 -46.12 3.27 -0.95
CA PRO A 200 -45.52 1.94 -1.05
C PRO A 200 -44.44 1.84 -2.14
N TYR A 201 -44.63 2.51 -3.28
CA TYR A 201 -43.67 2.50 -4.37
C TYR A 201 -42.37 3.23 -3.98
N LEU A 202 -42.47 4.43 -3.40
CA LEU A 202 -41.30 5.19 -2.95
C LEU A 202 -40.55 4.47 -1.83
N LEU A 203 -41.29 3.79 -0.94
CA LEU A 203 -40.72 2.97 0.11
C LEU A 203 -39.89 1.81 -0.45
N GLN A 204 -40.43 1.05 -1.42
CA GLN A 204 -39.70 -0.01 -2.11
C GLN A 204 -38.44 0.52 -2.80
N GLN A 205 -38.53 1.65 -3.51
CA GLN A 205 -37.37 2.26 -4.17
C GLN A 205 -36.27 2.67 -3.17
N LYS A 206 -36.64 3.24 -2.02
CA LYS A 206 -35.70 3.57 -0.94
C LYS A 206 -34.97 2.33 -0.41
N VAL A 207 -35.68 1.20 -0.25
CA VAL A 207 -35.08 -0.07 0.18
C VAL A 207 -34.14 -0.62 -0.90
N LYS A 208 -34.58 -0.69 -2.16
CA LYS A 208 -33.73 -1.13 -3.29
C LYS A 208 -32.45 -0.31 -3.39
N HIS A 209 -32.55 1.02 -3.31
CA HIS A 209 -31.39 1.90 -3.32
C HIS A 209 -30.46 1.69 -2.12
N ALA A 210 -31.01 1.41 -0.93
CA ALA A 210 -30.20 1.11 0.25
C ALA A 210 -29.40 -0.20 0.08
N LEU A 211 -30.03 -1.26 -0.43
CA LEU A 211 -29.36 -2.53 -0.72
C LEU A 211 -28.32 -2.38 -1.85
N TYR A 212 -28.63 -1.61 -2.88
CA TYR A 212 -27.67 -1.28 -3.94
C TYR A 212 -26.41 -0.62 -3.38
N ARG A 213 -26.55 0.36 -2.47
CA ARG A 213 -25.40 0.98 -1.78
C ARG A 213 -24.65 0.01 -0.86
N LYS A 214 -25.29 -1.07 -0.43
CA LYS A 214 -24.62 -2.17 0.29
C LYS A 214 -23.88 -3.13 -0.64
N GLY A 215 -24.09 -3.03 -1.96
CA GLY A 215 -23.33 -3.70 -3.00
C GLY A 215 -23.95 -5.00 -3.52
N TYR A 216 -25.22 -5.25 -3.22
CA TYR A 216 -25.97 -6.36 -3.80
C TYR A 216 -26.30 -6.09 -5.28
N ASP A 217 -26.38 -7.16 -6.07
CA ASP A 217 -26.79 -7.09 -7.48
C ASP A 217 -28.32 -6.96 -7.61
N MET A 218 -28.77 -6.43 -8.74
CA MET A 218 -30.19 -6.07 -8.92
C MET A 218 -31.14 -7.27 -8.85
N ASP A 219 -30.68 -8.45 -9.29
CA ASP A 219 -31.43 -9.70 -9.17
C ASP A 219 -31.68 -10.05 -7.69
N ILE A 220 -30.61 -10.06 -6.88
CA ILE A 220 -30.70 -10.31 -5.43
C ILE A 220 -31.55 -9.24 -4.74
N ILE A 221 -31.39 -7.97 -5.11
CA ILE A 221 -32.17 -6.86 -4.56
C ILE A 221 -33.66 -7.05 -4.84
N ASN A 222 -34.02 -7.39 -6.07
CA ASN A 222 -35.41 -7.58 -6.45
C ASN A 222 -36.04 -8.76 -5.70
N SER A 223 -35.36 -9.92 -5.68
CA SER A 223 -35.82 -11.09 -4.94
C SER A 223 -35.93 -10.84 -3.43
N ALA A 224 -34.96 -10.13 -2.83
CA ALA A 224 -35.00 -9.78 -1.42
C ALA A 224 -36.20 -8.89 -1.08
N VAL A 225 -36.47 -7.87 -1.89
CA VAL A 225 -37.63 -6.98 -1.68
C VAL A 225 -38.95 -7.73 -1.86
N GLU A 226 -39.05 -8.59 -2.88
CA GLU A 226 -40.22 -9.44 -3.10
C GLU A 226 -40.48 -10.38 -1.91
N ASN A 227 -39.44 -11.04 -1.40
CA ASN A 227 -39.54 -11.91 -0.22
C ASN A 227 -40.08 -11.18 1.02
N VAL A 228 -39.70 -9.93 1.23
CA VAL A 228 -40.19 -9.14 2.37
C VAL A 228 -41.63 -8.69 2.17
N LEU A 229 -42.00 -8.29 0.95
CA LEU A 229 -43.36 -7.85 0.63
C LEU A 229 -44.36 -9.00 0.69
N ASN A 230 -43.96 -10.21 0.29
CA ASN A 230 -44.82 -11.40 0.35
C ASN A 230 -45.00 -11.95 1.78
N LYS A 231 -44.16 -11.53 2.74
CA LYS A 231 -44.27 -11.87 4.17
C LYS A 231 -45.05 -10.83 4.99
N SER A 232 -45.29 -9.64 4.45
CA SER A 232 -45.92 -8.50 5.14
C SER A 232 -47.42 -8.46 4.86
#